data_AF-A0A959CY96-F1
#
_entry.id   AF-A0A959CY96-F1
#
_cell.length_a   1.000
_cell.length_b   1.000
_cell.length_c   1.000
_cell.angle_alpha   90.00
_cell.angle_beta   90.00
_cell.angle_gamma   90.00
#
_symmetry.space_group_name_H-M   'P 1'
#
loop_
_entity.id
_entity.type
_entity.pdbx_description
1 polymer ?
#
loop_
_entity_poly.entity_id
_entity_poly.type
_entity_poly.pdbx_seq_one_letter_code
_entity_poly.pdbx_strand_id
1 'polypeptide(L)'
;DKDMIIMQHEFEYQLGGKQKEVVSTLVMKGEDAQNTAMSKLVGLPMGIFVKLVMEGKITSTGVNIPVMPEVYEPVLEELEQFGVVFSEQEK
;
A
#
# COMPACT_ATOMS: atom_id res chain seq x y z
N ASP A 1 8.14 3.74 23.54
CA ASP A 1 8.54 2.59 22.71
C ASP A 1 8.09 2.85 21.27
N LYS A 2 8.65 2.18 20.26
CA LYS A 2 8.30 2.37 18.83
C LYS A 2 7.98 1.02 18.20
N ASP A 3 6.87 0.92 17.46
CA ASP A 3 6.54 -0.27 16.68
C ASP A 3 7.25 -0.28 15.32
N MET A 4 7.20 -1.43 14.65
CA MET A 4 7.68 -1.60 13.29
C MET A 4 6.80 -2.62 12.57
N ILE A 5 6.42 -2.31 11.34
CA ILE A 5 5.67 -3.19 10.45
C ILE A 5 6.58 -3.53 9.28
N ILE A 6 6.65 -4.84 8.99
CA ILE A 6 7.33 -5.39 7.83
C ILE A 6 6.27 -6.17 7.04
N MET A 7 6.10 -5.82 5.77
CA MET A 7 5.22 -6.53 4.84
C MET A 7 6.04 -6.96 3.64
N GLN A 8 5.86 -8.21 3.23
CA GLN A 8 6.58 -8.80 2.11
C GLN A 8 5.60 -9.54 1.21
N HIS A 9 5.65 -9.23 -0.08
CA HIS A 9 5.01 -10.01 -1.13
C HIS A 9 6.09 -10.69 -1.95
N GLU A 10 5.93 -11.99 -2.19
CA GLU A 10 6.83 -12.79 -3.02
C GLU A 10 6.03 -13.36 -4.19
N PHE A 11 6.51 -13.11 -5.41
CA PHE A 11 5.86 -13.53 -6.65
C PHE A 11 6.82 -14.39 -7.46
N GLU A 12 6.52 -15.68 -7.57
CA GLU A 12 7.18 -16.57 -8.52
C GLU A 12 6.33 -16.66 -9.80
N TYR A 13 6.95 -16.43 -10.96
CA TYR A 13 6.24 -16.44 -12.24
C TYR A 13 7.15 -16.87 -13.39
N GLN A 14 6.53 -17.28 -14.50
CA GLN A 14 7.22 -17.63 -15.72
C GLN A 14 7.04 -16.54 -16.77
N LEU A 15 8.15 -16.06 -17.35
CA LEU A 15 8.13 -15.07 -18.42
C LEU A 15 9.05 -15.51 -19.57
N GLY A 16 8.47 -15.70 -20.76
CA GLY A 16 9.23 -16.15 -21.93
C GLY A 16 9.93 -17.51 -21.72
N GLY A 17 9.31 -18.41 -20.95
CA GLY A 17 9.85 -19.73 -20.63
C GLY A 17 10.87 -19.76 -19.48
N LYS A 18 11.30 -18.61 -18.95
CA LYS A 18 12.22 -18.53 -17.80
C LYS A 18 11.43 -18.31 -16.51
N GLN A 19 11.85 -19.01 -15.44
CA GLN A 19 11.36 -18.70 -14.09
C GLN A 19 11.98 -17.39 -13.62
N LYS A 20 11.17 -16.58 -12.95
CA LYS A 20 11.53 -15.31 -12.34
C LYS A 20 10.88 -15.23 -10.97
N GLU A 21 11.50 -14.46 -10.08
CA GLU A 21 10.95 -14.13 -8.78
C GLU A 21 11.02 -12.62 -8.56
N VAL A 22 9.97 -12.03 -7.99
CA VAL A 22 9.96 -10.64 -7.54
C VAL A 22 9.56 -10.60 -6.07
N VAL A 23 10.34 -9.90 -5.26
CA VAL A 23 10.08 -9.68 -3.84
C VAL A 23 9.83 -8.19 -3.61
N SER A 24 8.66 -7.84 -3.09
CA SER A 24 8.25 -6.47 -2.77
C SER A 24 8.14 -6.31 -1.27
N THR A 25 8.94 -5.40 -0.69
CA THR A 25 9.09 -5.26 0.78
C THR A 25 8.77 -3.84 1.24
N LEU A 26 7.88 -3.71 2.21
CA LEU A 26 7.63 -2.49 2.97
C LEU A 26 8.19 -2.64 4.38
N VAL A 27 8.98 -1.66 4.83
CA VAL A 27 9.44 -1.54 6.22
C VAL A 27 9.07 -0.16 6.73
N MET A 28 8.25 -0.09 7.77
CA MET A 28 7.85 1.17 8.39
C MET A 28 8.01 1.10 9.90
N LYS A 29 8.66 2.11 10.49
CA LYS A 29 8.83 2.25 11.94
C LYS A 29 7.96 3.39 12.46
N GLY A 30 7.29 3.16 13.59
CA GLY A 30 6.57 4.20 14.31
C GLY A 30 7.51 5.31 14.79
N GLU A 31 6.99 6.52 14.89
CA GLU A 31 7.75 7.67 15.37
C GLU A 31 7.87 7.64 16.89
N ASP A 32 6.78 7.31 17.58
CA ASP A 32 6.67 7.24 19.04
C ASP A 32 5.47 6.34 19.44
N ALA A 33 5.09 6.37 20.73
CA ALA A 33 4.02 5.52 21.27
C ALA A 33 2.59 5.96 20.84
N GLN A 34 2.43 7.19 20.35
CA GLN A 34 1.17 7.73 19.83
C GLN A 34 1.13 7.61 18.30
N ASN A 35 2.23 7.94 17.63
CA ASN A 35 2.38 7.94 16.18
C ASN A 35 3.02 6.62 15.71
N THR A 36 2.23 5.55 15.71
CA THR A 36 2.70 4.19 15.40
C THR A 36 2.71 3.91 13.89
N ALA A 37 3.53 2.97 13.44
CA ALA A 37 3.51 2.45 12.07
C ALA A 37 2.15 1.81 11.77
N MET A 38 1.59 1.07 12.74
CA MET A 38 0.27 0.46 12.61
C MET A 38 -0.84 1.50 12.38
N SER A 39 -0.87 2.60 13.15
CA SER A 39 -1.91 3.62 13.00
C SER A 39 -1.82 4.33 11.65
N LYS A 40 -0.59 4.61 11.18
CA LYS A 40 -0.35 5.17 9.84
C LYS A 40 -0.84 4.23 8.73
N LEU A 41 -0.41 2.97 8.76
CA LEU A 41 -0.71 2.01 7.69
C LEU A 41 -2.19 1.61 7.61
N VAL A 42 -2.96 1.78 8.69
CA VAL A 42 -4.42 1.56 8.67
C VAL A 42 -5.19 2.84 8.38
N GLY A 43 -4.81 3.95 9.03
CA GLY A 43 -5.55 5.21 8.97
C GLY A 43 -5.35 5.96 7.66
N LEU A 44 -4.13 6.01 7.13
CA LEU A 44 -3.82 6.77 5.91
C LEU A 44 -4.57 6.24 4.69
N PRO A 45 -4.58 4.92 4.37
CA PRO A 45 -5.31 4.43 3.20
C PRO A 45 -6.81 4.76 3.27
N MET A 46 -7.41 4.67 4.47
CA MET A 46 -8.82 5.00 4.69
C MET A 46 -9.09 6.50 4.51
N GLY A 47 -8.27 7.36 5.10
CA GLY A 47 -8.41 8.82 4.99
C GLY A 47 -8.24 9.30 3.55
N ILE A 48 -7.23 8.78 2.84
CA ILE A 48 -6.98 9.05 1.42
C ILE A 48 -8.18 8.60 0.58
N PHE A 49 -8.67 7.37 0.79
CA PHE A 49 -9.82 6.85 0.07
C PHE A 49 -11.07 7.75 0.26
N VAL A 50 -11.40 8.13 1.49
CA VAL A 50 -12.54 9.02 1.77
C VAL A 50 -12.37 10.36 1.07
N LYS A 51 -11.15 10.95 1.12
CA LYS A 51 -10.85 12.19 0.41
C LYS A 51 -11.11 12.07 -1.10
N LEU A 52 -10.61 11.00 -1.73
CA LEU A 52 -10.77 10.76 -3.17
C LEU A 52 -12.24 10.56 -3.57
N VAL A 53 -13.04 9.90 -2.73
CA VAL A 53 -14.50 9.79 -2.92
C VAL A 53 -15.17 11.16 -2.84
N MET A 54 -14.81 11.99 -1.85
CA MET A 54 -15.37 13.34 -1.70
C MET A 54 -14.96 14.29 -2.83
N GLU A 55 -13.77 14.11 -3.39
CA GLU A 55 -13.29 14.83 -4.58
C GLU A 55 -13.93 14.33 -5.89
N GLY A 56 -14.74 13.26 -5.85
CA GLY A 56 -15.38 12.67 -7.02
C GLY A 56 -14.41 11.90 -7.95
N LYS A 57 -13.21 11.57 -7.46
CA LYS A 57 -12.21 10.79 -8.21
C LYS A 57 -12.49 9.29 -8.18
N ILE A 58 -13.20 8.82 -7.16
CA ILE A 58 -13.70 7.45 -7.05
C ILE A 58 -15.23 7.52 -7.14
N THR A 59 -15.77 6.95 -8.20
CA THR A 59 -17.20 7.04 -8.56
C THR A 59 -17.94 5.72 -8.43
N SER A 60 -17.19 4.60 -8.34
CA SER A 60 -17.73 3.26 -8.14
C SER A 60 -18.67 3.17 -6.92
N THR A 61 -19.88 2.67 -7.15
CA THR A 61 -20.93 2.51 -6.12
C THR A 61 -21.07 1.06 -5.64
N GLY A 62 -21.75 0.86 -4.51
CA GLY A 62 -22.04 -0.46 -3.95
C GLY A 62 -21.08 -0.86 -2.84
N VAL A 63 -21.06 -2.14 -2.50
CA VAL A 63 -20.18 -2.71 -1.46
C VAL A 63 -19.05 -3.44 -2.15
N ASN A 64 -17.86 -2.85 -2.12
CA ASN A 64 -16.68 -3.36 -2.83
C ASN A 64 -15.48 -3.51 -1.89
N ILE A 65 -14.60 -4.45 -2.20
CA ILE A 65 -13.24 -4.51 -1.66
C ILE A 65 -12.30 -3.70 -2.58
N PRO A 66 -11.18 -3.12 -2.09
CA PRO A 66 -10.36 -2.15 -2.82
C PRO A 66 -9.37 -2.81 -3.81
N VAL A 67 -9.88 -3.64 -4.72
CA VAL A 67 -9.08 -4.35 -5.74
C VAL A 67 -9.16 -3.73 -7.14
N MET A 68 -9.84 -2.58 -7.25
CA MET A 68 -10.06 -1.88 -8.51
C MET A 68 -8.95 -0.83 -8.74
N PRO A 69 -8.43 -0.68 -9.98
CA PRO A 69 -7.40 0.31 -10.29
C PRO A 69 -7.78 1.75 -9.91
N GLU A 70 -9.03 2.15 -10.17
CA GLU A 70 -9.61 3.45 -9.77
C GLU A 70 -9.42 3.74 -8.26
N VAL A 71 -9.31 2.71 -7.44
CA VAL A 71 -9.09 2.81 -5.99
C VAL A 71 -7.62 2.67 -5.63
N TYR A 72 -6.97 1.55 -5.98
CA TYR A 72 -5.63 1.27 -5.44
C TYR A 72 -4.55 2.18 -6.04
N GLU A 73 -4.67 2.60 -7.32
CA GLU A 73 -3.65 3.44 -7.96
C GLU A 73 -3.51 4.80 -7.27
N PRO A 74 -4.58 5.63 -7.14
CA PRO A 74 -4.45 6.93 -6.51
C PRO A 74 -4.20 6.84 -4.99
N VAL A 75 -4.68 5.77 -4.34
CA VAL A 75 -4.40 5.56 -2.91
C VAL A 75 -2.92 5.26 -2.69
N LEU A 76 -2.31 4.37 -3.50
CA LEU A 76 -0.90 4.05 -3.39
C LEU A 76 -0.01 5.25 -3.74
N GLU A 77 -0.34 5.99 -4.81
CA GLU A 77 0.41 7.19 -5.22
C GLU A 77 0.46 8.24 -4.10
N GLU A 78 -0.65 8.47 -3.40
CA GLU A 78 -0.68 9.42 -2.30
C GLU A 78 0.00 8.86 -1.03
N LEU A 79 -0.10 7.55 -0.77
CA LEU A 79 0.58 6.88 0.34
C LEU A 79 2.11 7.02 0.29
N GLU A 80 2.70 7.07 -0.92
CA GLU A 80 4.13 7.32 -1.09
C GLU A 80 4.57 8.67 -0.49
N GLN A 81 3.71 9.69 -0.55
CA GLN A 81 3.98 11.01 0.04
C GLN A 81 4.09 10.97 1.57
N PHE A 82 3.51 9.93 2.20
CA PHE A 82 3.61 9.65 3.63
C PHE A 82 4.70 8.63 3.98
N GLY A 83 5.54 8.26 3.01
CA GLY A 83 6.65 7.32 3.19
C GLY A 83 6.22 5.84 3.24
N VAL A 84 5.00 5.51 2.81
CA VAL A 84 4.57 4.12 2.61
C VAL A 84 5.04 3.69 1.22
N VAL A 85 6.25 3.15 1.14
CA VAL A 85 6.89 2.77 -0.12
C VAL A 85 7.36 1.32 -0.04
N PHE A 86 7.11 0.57 -1.11
CA PHE A 86 7.63 -0.79 -1.28
C PHE A 86 8.94 -0.76 -2.06
N SER A 87 9.91 -1.53 -1.62
CA SER A 87 11.15 -1.79 -2.36
C SER A 87 11.04 -3.13 -3.07
N GLU A 88 11.22 -3.13 -4.39
CA GLU A 88 11.16 -4.33 -5.21
C GLU A 88 12.56 -4.86 -5.54
N GLN A 89 12.70 -6.18 -5.54
CA GLN A 89 13.90 -6.90 -5.94
C GLN A 89 13.52 -8.04 -6.88
N GLU A 90 14.07 -8.04 -8.11
CA GLU A 90 13.97 -9.17 -9.03
C GLU A 90 15.10 -10.18 -8.76
N LYS A 91 14.78 -11.48 -8.86
CA LYS A 91 15.73 -12.60 -8.84
C LYS A 91 15.59 -13.48 -10.09
#